data_AF-A0A1V4DYM3-F1
#
_entry.id   AF-A0A1V4DYM3-F1
#
_cell.length_a   1.000
_cell.length_b   1.000
_cell.length_c   1.000
_cell.angle_alpha   90.00
_cell.angle_beta   90.00
_cell.angle_gamma   90.00
#
_symmetry.space_group_name_H-M   'P 1'
#
loop_
_entity.id
_entity.type
_entity.pdbx_description
1 polymer ?
#
loop_
_entity_poly.entity_id
_entity_poly.type
_entity_poly.pdbx_seq_one_letter_code
_entity_poly.pdbx_strand_id
1 'polypeptide(L)' 'MELGPGHFTEYCVSLGWEWVEYRETPTPGAYCIKRKGDTMYLTQSRRDAGCRWRYHDPKAFHRFKAKSNYCYTYR' A
#
# COMPACT_ATOMS: atom_id res chain seq x y z
N MET A 1 13.52 0.38 -10.50
CA MET A 1 12.82 1.46 -11.22
C MET A 1 11.60 1.89 -10.42
N GLU A 2 11.29 3.19 -10.39
CA GLU A 2 10.07 3.71 -9.75
C GLU A 2 8.88 3.43 -10.67
N LEU A 3 7.86 2.73 -10.15
CA LEU A 3 6.65 2.40 -10.92
C LEU A 3 5.55 3.44 -10.72
N GLY A 4 5.52 4.08 -9.54
CA GLY A 4 4.57 5.14 -9.19
C GLY A 4 4.00 5.00 -7.77
N PRO A 5 3.02 5.84 -7.40
CA PRO A 5 2.40 5.83 -6.08
C PRO A 5 1.77 4.47 -5.72
N GLY A 6 1.86 4.11 -4.44
CA GLY A 6 1.25 2.93 -3.84
C GLY A 6 -0.21 3.18 -3.41
N HIS A 7 -1.03 3.72 -4.31
CA HIS A 7 -2.47 3.87 -4.06
C HIS A 7 -3.12 2.49 -4.13
N PHE A 8 -3.38 1.91 -2.95
CA PHE A 8 -3.93 0.55 -2.83
C PHE A 8 -5.46 0.55 -2.68
N THR A 9 -6.15 1.58 -3.16
CA THR A 9 -7.62 1.70 -3.04
C THR A 9 -8.35 0.49 -3.57
N GLU A 10 -8.12 0.12 -4.83
CA GLU A 10 -8.77 -1.04 -5.46
C GLU A 10 -8.37 -2.37 -4.80
N TYR A 11 -7.12 -2.47 -4.33
CA TYR A 11 -6.63 -3.63 -3.61
C TYR A 11 -7.26 -3.78 -2.22
N CYS A 12 -7.44 -2.69 -1.47
CA CYS A 12 -8.18 -2.74 -0.21
C CYS A 12 -9.66 -3.07 -0.47
N VAL A 13 -10.28 -2.50 -1.52
CA VAL A 13 -11.67 -2.78 -1.89
C VAL A 13 -11.86 -4.25 -2.24
N SER A 14 -10.94 -4.88 -2.99
CA SER A 14 -11.01 -6.30 -3.33
C SER A 14 -10.93 -7.23 -2.12
N LEU A 15 -10.31 -6.77 -1.03
CA LEU A 15 -10.29 -7.47 0.24
C LEU A 15 -11.53 -7.19 1.11
N GLY A 16 -12.40 -6.23 0.72
CA GLY A 16 -13.54 -5.75 1.50
C GLY A 16 -13.22 -4.60 2.49
N TRP A 17 -12.18 -3.81 2.22
CA TRP A 17 -11.64 -2.76 3.10
C TRP A 17 -11.57 -1.41 2.37
N GLU A 18 -11.39 -0.33 3.12
CA GLU A 18 -11.13 1.00 2.57
C GLU A 18 -9.63 1.33 2.67
N TRP A 19 -9.10 2.07 1.72
CA TRP A 19 -7.70 2.50 1.76
C TRP A 19 -7.56 3.87 2.42
N VAL A 20 -6.57 3.99 3.29
CA VAL A 20 -6.15 5.26 3.90
C VAL A 20 -4.63 5.36 3.88
N GLU A 21 -4.12 6.54 3.58
CA GLU A 21 -2.72 6.90 3.77
C GLU A 21 -2.60 7.83 4.99
N TYR A 22 -1.92 7.36 6.03
CA TYR A 22 -1.50 8.24 7.12
C TYR A 22 -0.12 8.81 6.77
N ARG A 23 0.01 10.14 6.81
CA ARG A 23 1.29 10.82 6.54
C ARG A 23 2.09 11.09 7.80
N GLU A 24 1.45 11.06 8.97
CA GLU A 24 2.03 11.50 10.25
C GLU A 24 1.66 10.57 11.42
N THR A 25 0.36 10.46 11.78
CA THR A 25 -0.13 9.67 12.93
C THR A 25 -1.13 8.60 12.45
N PRO A 26 -1.18 7.38 13.03
CA PRO A 26 -0.37 6.85 14.14
C PRO A 26 1.06 6.44 13.74
N THR A 27 1.28 6.10 12.48
CA THR A 27 2.61 5.95 11.87
C THR A 27 2.45 6.24 10.39
N PRO A 28 3.42 6.90 9.71
CA PRO A 28 3.32 7.11 8.27
C PRO A 28 3.20 5.76 7.53
N GLY A 29 2.19 5.60 6.70
CA GLY A 29 1.87 4.30 6.11
C GLY A 29 0.69 4.25 5.16
N ALA A 30 0.64 3.21 4.33
CA ALA A 30 -0.61 2.77 3.69
C ALA A 30 -1.32 1.76 4.59
N TYR A 31 -2.62 1.94 4.71
CA TYR A 31 -3.51 1.17 5.56
C TYR A 31 -4.69 0.69 4.73
N CYS A 32 -5.13 -0.54 4.99
CA CYS A 32 -6.50 -0.93 4.68
C CYS A 32 -7.27 -0.89 6.01
N ILE A 33 -8.29 -0.06 6.11
CA ILE A 33 -9.11 0.13 7.31
C ILE A 33 -10.50 -0.47 7.10
N LYS A 34 -11.11 -1.00 8.16
CA LYS A 34 -12.50 -1.47 8.13
C LYS A 34 -13.40 -0.36 8.66
N ARG A 35 -14.54 -0.11 8.01
CA ARG A 35 -15.54 0.92 8.39
C ARG A 35 -16.02 0.89 9.86
N LYS A 36 -15.73 -0.15 10.63
CA LYS A 36 -16.15 -0.32 12.03
C LYS A 36 -15.12 0.12 13.08
N GLY A 37 -14.08 0.88 12.70
CA GLY A 37 -13.10 1.43 13.64
C GLY A 37 -11.86 0.58 13.88
N ASP A 38 -11.78 -0.61 13.28
CA ASP A 38 -10.57 -1.43 13.27
C ASP A 38 -9.61 -0.95 12.18
N THR A 39 -8.46 -0.43 12.59
CA THR A 39 -7.34 -0.12 11.69
C THR A 39 -6.42 -1.33 11.60
N MET A 40 -6.16 -1.83 10.39
CA MET A 40 -5.16 -2.87 10.17
C MET A 40 -3.96 -2.26 9.47
N TYR A 41 -2.84 -2.15 10.19
CA TYR A 41 -1.57 -1.80 9.58
C TYR A 41 -1.24 -2.81 8.47
N LEU A 42 -0.99 -2.32 7.25
CA LEU A 42 -0.52 -3.20 6.19
C LEU A 42 0.95 -3.54 6.45
N THR A 43 1.19 -4.81 6.74
CA THR A 43 2.54 -5.38 6.75
C THR A 43 3.23 -5.12 5.42
N GLN A 44 4.57 -5.11 5.43
CA GLN A 44 5.36 -4.94 4.21
C GLN A 44 4.93 -5.93 3.10
N SER A 45 4.70 -7.20 3.46
CA SER A 45 4.25 -8.24 2.54
C SER A 45 2.94 -7.90 1.81
N ARG A 46 1.97 -7.27 2.50
CA ARG A 46 0.69 -6.88 1.90
C ARG A 46 0.84 -5.65 1.00
N ARG A 47 1.71 -4.71 1.37
CA ARG A 47 2.04 -3.56 0.52
C ARG A 47 2.78 -4.00 -0.75
N ASP A 48 3.70 -4.95 -0.64
CA ASP A 48 4.37 -5.58 -1.78
C ASP A 48 3.35 -6.30 -2.68
N ALA A 49 2.44 -7.08 -2.09
CA ALA A 49 1.36 -7.73 -2.85
C ALA A 49 0.48 -6.73 -3.60
N GLY A 50 0.13 -5.59 -2.97
CA GLY A 50 -0.58 -4.50 -3.62
C GLY A 50 0.18 -3.91 -4.80
N CYS A 51 1.50 -3.72 -4.69
CA CYS A 51 2.34 -3.25 -5.80
C CYS A 51 2.38 -4.27 -6.96
N ARG A 52 2.54 -5.57 -6.65
CA ARG A 52 2.55 -6.64 -7.65
C ARG A 52 1.23 -6.75 -8.39
N TRP A 53 0.12 -6.65 -7.67
CA TRP A 53 -1.22 -6.66 -8.24
C TRP A 53 -1.46 -5.46 -9.15
N ARG A 54 -1.13 -4.24 -8.68
CA ARG A 54 -1.36 -2.99 -9.44
C ARG A 54 -0.57 -2.90 -10.73
N TYR A 55 0.70 -3.29 -10.71
CA TYR A 55 1.60 -3.14 -11.85
C TYR A 55 1.78 -4.44 -12.65
N HIS A 56 1.07 -5.51 -12.27
CA HIS A 56 1.19 -6.84 -12.87
C HIS A 56 2.64 -7.36 -12.95
N ASP A 57 3.49 -6.94 -12.00
CA ASP A 57 4.91 -7.28 -11.95
C ASP A 57 5.20 -8.07 -10.66
N PRO A 58 5.57 -9.36 -10.72
CA PRO A 58 5.85 -10.16 -9.53
C PRO A 58 7.07 -9.68 -8.73
N LYS A 59 7.96 -8.90 -9.36
CA LYS A 59 9.13 -8.29 -8.72
C LYS A 59 8.81 -6.94 -8.09
N ALA A 60 7.59 -6.42 -8.23
CA ALA A 60 7.23 -5.16 -7.61
C ALA A 60 7.22 -5.27 -6.07
N PHE A 61 7.66 -4.20 -5.41
CA PHE A 61 7.73 -4.08 -3.96
C PHE A 61 7.44 -2.63 -3.53
N HIS A 62 7.01 -2.48 -2.29
CA HIS A 62 6.67 -1.20 -1.69
C HIS A 62 7.86 -0.58 -0.94
N ARG A 63 8.02 0.74 -1.03
CA ARG A 63 8.87 1.54 -0.14
C ARG A 63 8.19 2.85 0.22
N PHE A 64 8.64 3.47 1.31
CA PHE A 64 8.31 4.84 1.63
C PHE A 64 9.32 5.80 0.99
N LYS A 65 8.81 6.81 0.28
CA LYS A 65 9.58 7.94 -0.23
C LYS A 65 8.95 9.21 0.31
N ALA A 66 9.71 10.01 1.05
CA ALA A 66 9.22 11.27 1.64
C ALA A 66 7.84 11.16 2.32
N LYS A 67 7.67 10.14 3.18
CA LYS A 67 6.41 9.83 3.91
C LYS A 67 5.20 9.46 3.03
N SER A 68 5.42 9.13 1.76
CA SER A 68 4.38 8.66 0.83
C SER A 68 4.66 7.22 0.40
N ASN A 69 3.59 6.48 0.12
CA ASN A 69 3.69 5.10 -0.37
C ASN A 69 4.08 5.06 -1.84
N TYR A 70 5.13 4.30 -2.19
CA TYR A 70 5.57 4.12 -3.57
C TYR A 70 5.86 2.66 -3.90
N CYS A 71 5.64 2.30 -5.16
CA CYS A 71 5.98 1.00 -5.70
C CYS A 71 7.23 1.09 -6.58
N TYR A 72 8.07 0.08 -6.47
CA TYR A 72 9.33 -0.08 -7.20
C TYR A 72 9.41 -1.48 -7.76
N THR A 73 10.27 -1.69 -8.77
CA THR A 73 10.69 -3.02 -9.23
C THR A 73 12.20 -3.06 -9.39
N TYR A 74 12.76 -4.27 -9.41
CA TYR A 74 14.17 -4.48 -9.79
C TYR A 74 14.34 -4.27 -11.30
N ARG A 75 15.55 -3.92 -11.72
CA ARG A 75 15.87 -3.71 -13.14
C ARG A 75 15.78 -5.02 -13.92
#